data_AF-A0A416HFF8-F1
#
_entry.id   AF-A0A416HFF8-F1
#
_cell.length_a   1.000
_cell.length_b   1.000
_cell.length_c   1.000
_cell.angle_alpha   90.00
_cell.angle_beta   90.00
_cell.angle_gamma   90.00
#
_symmetry.space_group_name_H-M   'P 1'
#
loop_
_entity.id
_entity.type
_entity.pdbx_description
1 polymer ?
#
loop_
_entity_poly.entity_id
_entity_poly.type
_entity_poly.pdbx_seq_one_letter_code
_entity_poly.pdbx_strand_id
1 'polypeptide(L)'
;MTAPKIEKLLTPYNFTNANNVGRIKYIVIHYVGALGGAWANCHYYASKYLGASAHYFVGFEGEIWQSVEDEDIAWHCGAKSYKHAECRNSNSIGIELCVRNKGSQADTSKDWYFEDATVASAIELTQYLMKKYNVPADHVIRHYDVTGKICPNPYVYNTTKHVWDAFKKAIATDGAGTEDTSKMTKITGKAVATAEQMTAYIKAKNAKVPQSVLDMIPFYLSEGEAENIRGDIAFAQSCLETGNFTFSGSAVKLSQNNFCGMGVTGNGMTGNSFNTPQLGIRAQIQHLKAYANTVKLKGECIDPRFKYVTRGSAPYVEYLGIQENPKGKGWAAGAGYGKKILTILAAITGTKADEKPQTPQQPQTPQKPQENATEFKPYLITTTTEALRIRDKPNGSIVGAIREREGHKNKYTIVEEQNGWGRLKSGAGWISLEFCKKTGETTEAFVPYLITTTTDVLNIRKTPNGEKVGAIREKEGHKNKYTIVEEKNGWGRLKSGAGWISLEFCKKAS
;
A
#
# COMPACT_ATOMS: atom_id res chain seq x y z
N MET A 1 14.55 3.99 0.78
CA MET A 1 15.56 4.29 -0.23
C MET A 1 16.93 4.26 0.43
N THR A 2 17.91 3.71 -0.25
CA THR A 2 19.33 3.94 0.05
C THR A 2 19.65 5.41 -0.23
N ALA A 3 20.68 5.99 0.37
CA ALA A 3 21.14 7.31 -0.07
C ALA A 3 21.69 7.21 -1.51
N PRO A 4 21.38 8.17 -2.40
CA PRO A 4 22.00 8.23 -3.71
C PRO A 4 23.51 8.50 -3.58
N LYS A 5 24.28 8.21 -4.62
CA LYS A 5 25.71 8.56 -4.65
C LYS A 5 25.84 10.09 -4.76
N ILE A 6 26.38 10.71 -3.72
CA ILE A 6 26.59 12.16 -3.64
C ILE A 6 28.09 12.41 -3.51
N GLU A 7 28.67 13.12 -4.48
CA GLU A 7 30.02 13.69 -4.37
C GLU A 7 29.95 15.01 -3.58
N LYS A 8 31.02 15.38 -2.87
CA LYS A 8 31.06 16.63 -2.08
C LYS A 8 32.18 17.56 -2.53
N LEU A 9 31.86 18.84 -2.70
CA LEU A 9 32.83 19.94 -2.80
C LEU A 9 32.22 21.17 -2.12
N LEU A 10 32.36 21.24 -0.81
CA LEU A 10 31.71 22.26 0.01
C LEU A 10 32.33 23.64 -0.24
N THR A 11 31.49 24.68 -0.39
CA THR A 11 31.97 26.06 -0.49
C THR A 11 32.40 26.59 0.88
N PRO A 12 33.57 27.25 1.00
CA PRO A 12 33.95 27.96 2.21
C PRO A 12 33.40 29.40 2.26
N TYR A 13 32.62 29.84 1.26
CA TYR A 13 32.26 31.25 1.08
C TYR A 13 30.76 31.56 1.10
N ASN A 14 29.93 30.71 0.48
CA ASN A 14 28.56 31.07 0.11
C ASN A 14 27.50 30.34 0.93
N PHE A 15 27.51 30.50 2.25
CA PHE A 15 26.49 29.92 3.12
C PHE A 15 26.39 30.71 4.44
N THR A 16 25.30 30.50 5.17
CA THR A 16 25.23 30.86 6.59
C THR A 16 25.36 29.59 7.43
N ASN A 17 26.39 29.54 8.29
CA ASN A 17 26.52 28.48 9.27
C ASN A 17 25.33 28.56 10.24
N ALA A 18 24.48 27.54 10.18
CA ALA A 18 23.26 27.42 10.97
C ALA A 18 23.26 26.14 11.82
N ASN A 19 24.03 25.11 11.43
CA ASN A 19 24.23 23.87 12.18
C ASN A 19 22.91 23.27 12.72
N ASN A 20 21.86 23.26 11.89
CA ASN A 20 20.53 22.86 12.33
C ASN A 20 19.68 22.29 11.19
N VAL A 21 19.67 20.95 11.05
CA VAL A 21 18.78 20.24 10.10
C VAL A 21 17.29 20.42 10.41
N GLY A 22 16.90 20.71 11.65
CA GLY A 22 15.51 20.96 12.06
C GLY A 22 14.89 22.22 11.44
N ARG A 23 15.71 23.07 10.79
CA ARG A 23 15.23 24.19 9.98
C ARG A 23 14.51 23.73 8.70
N ILE A 24 14.85 22.54 8.18
CA ILE A 24 14.45 22.08 6.84
C ILE A 24 12.96 21.74 6.83
N LYS A 25 12.16 22.59 6.18
CA LYS A 25 10.72 22.43 5.99
C LYS A 25 10.32 22.30 4.52
N TYR A 26 11.17 22.74 3.59
CA TYR A 26 10.90 22.80 2.15
C TYR A 26 12.09 22.29 1.34
N ILE A 27 11.82 21.81 0.12
CA ILE A 27 12.84 21.59 -0.91
C ILE A 27 12.47 22.46 -2.10
N VAL A 28 13.39 23.32 -2.52
CA VAL A 28 13.20 24.23 -3.65
C VAL A 28 13.99 23.71 -4.85
N ILE A 29 13.28 23.40 -5.93
CA ILE A 29 13.85 22.95 -7.20
C ILE A 29 14.15 24.18 -8.07
N HIS A 30 15.33 24.18 -8.68
CA HIS A 30 15.85 25.24 -9.55
C HIS A 30 16.39 24.65 -10.87
N TYR A 31 16.82 25.54 -11.76
CA TYR A 31 17.70 25.21 -12.88
C TYR A 31 18.90 26.14 -12.83
N VAL A 32 20.08 25.63 -13.19
CA VAL A 32 21.35 26.36 -13.09
C VAL A 32 21.31 27.68 -13.89
N GLY A 33 20.54 27.74 -14.98
CA GLY A 33 20.50 28.90 -15.88
C GLY A 33 21.78 29.08 -16.71
N ALA A 34 22.67 28.10 -16.69
CA ALA A 34 23.90 28.04 -17.47
C ALA A 34 24.22 26.58 -17.86
N LEU A 35 25.11 26.40 -18.83
CA LEU A 35 25.40 25.12 -19.49
C LEU A 35 26.46 24.25 -18.78
N GLY A 36 26.95 24.65 -17.60
CA GLY A 36 27.91 23.87 -16.83
C GLY A 36 27.29 22.61 -16.22
N GLY A 37 28.05 21.51 -16.17
CA GLY A 37 27.68 20.29 -15.43
C GLY A 37 27.79 20.45 -13.90
N ALA A 38 27.38 19.43 -13.14
CA ALA A 38 27.22 19.58 -11.68
C ALA A 38 28.54 19.90 -10.97
N TRP A 39 29.63 19.22 -11.32
CA TRP A 39 30.97 19.53 -10.78
C TRP A 39 31.40 20.96 -11.07
N ALA A 40 31.22 21.44 -12.32
CA ALA A 40 31.66 22.77 -12.73
C ALA A 40 30.96 23.89 -11.96
N ASN A 41 29.65 23.74 -11.71
CA ASN A 41 28.90 24.66 -10.86
C ASN A 41 29.36 24.58 -9.40
N CYS A 42 29.44 23.36 -8.83
CA CYS A 42 29.88 23.16 -7.46
C CYS A 42 31.27 23.76 -7.19
N HIS A 43 32.21 23.53 -8.12
CA HIS A 43 33.56 24.12 -8.10
C HIS A 43 33.53 25.65 -8.25
N TYR A 44 32.69 26.21 -9.11
CA TYR A 44 32.53 27.66 -9.24
C TYR A 44 32.05 28.30 -7.93
N TYR A 45 31.03 27.74 -7.28
CA TYR A 45 30.53 28.23 -5.99
C TYR A 45 31.51 27.99 -4.83
N ALA A 46 32.42 27.01 -4.93
CA ALA A 46 33.52 26.81 -3.99
C ALA A 46 34.75 27.71 -4.25
N SER A 47 34.86 28.35 -5.43
CA SER A 47 36.07 29.11 -5.80
C SER A 47 36.16 30.51 -5.21
N LYS A 48 35.03 31.16 -4.91
CA LYS A 48 34.97 32.57 -4.45
C LYS A 48 33.63 32.93 -3.82
N TYR A 49 33.58 34.06 -3.12
CA TYR A 49 32.32 34.68 -2.70
C TYR A 49 31.52 35.18 -3.91
N LEU A 50 30.22 34.87 -3.93
CA LEU A 50 29.26 35.15 -4.99
C LEU A 50 27.94 35.75 -4.48
N GLY A 51 27.64 35.62 -3.17
CA GLY A 51 26.36 36.05 -2.60
C GLY A 51 25.16 35.17 -3.00
N ALA A 52 25.42 33.98 -3.56
CA ALA A 52 24.43 32.98 -3.93
C ALA A 52 25.05 31.57 -3.83
N SER A 53 24.21 30.54 -3.63
CA SER A 53 24.60 29.12 -3.62
C SER A 53 23.37 28.21 -3.62
N ALA A 54 23.58 26.91 -3.85
CA ALA A 54 22.60 25.86 -3.62
C ALA A 54 23.24 24.71 -2.81
N HIS A 55 22.42 23.86 -2.20
CA HIS A 55 22.92 22.69 -1.46
C HIS A 55 23.42 21.62 -2.42
N TYR A 56 22.68 21.37 -3.50
CA TYR A 56 22.96 20.30 -4.46
C TYR A 56 22.91 20.77 -5.91
N PHE A 57 23.77 20.20 -6.74
CA PHE A 57 23.75 20.27 -8.20
C PHE A 57 23.56 18.85 -8.78
N VAL A 58 22.61 18.68 -9.69
CA VAL A 58 22.36 17.41 -10.40
C VAL A 58 22.73 17.57 -11.87
N GLY A 59 23.61 16.70 -12.36
CA GLY A 59 24.28 16.85 -13.65
C GLY A 59 23.65 16.06 -14.80
N PHE A 60 24.29 16.13 -15.96
CA PHE A 60 23.75 15.60 -17.23
C PHE A 60 23.70 14.08 -17.28
N GLU A 61 24.63 13.40 -16.59
CA GLU A 61 24.68 11.94 -16.48
C GLU A 61 24.02 11.45 -15.17
N GLY A 62 23.29 12.35 -14.50
CA GLY A 62 22.66 12.08 -13.20
C GLY A 62 23.63 12.12 -12.02
N GLU A 63 24.85 12.63 -12.18
CA GLU A 63 25.81 12.78 -11.09
C GLU A 63 25.37 13.91 -10.13
N ILE A 64 25.49 13.68 -8.81
CA ILE A 64 25.06 14.64 -7.79
C ILE A 64 26.27 15.19 -7.05
N TRP A 65 26.37 16.52 -6.98
CA TRP A 65 27.40 17.24 -6.23
C TRP A 65 26.77 18.10 -5.14
N GLN A 66 27.21 17.92 -3.89
CA GLN A 66 26.82 18.76 -2.77
C GLN A 66 27.82 19.91 -2.56
N SER A 67 27.31 21.13 -2.45
CA SER A 67 28.10 22.37 -2.29
C SER A 67 27.91 23.05 -0.93
N VAL A 68 26.80 22.81 -0.23
CA VAL A 68 26.57 23.29 1.15
C VAL A 68 26.04 22.11 1.98
N GLU A 69 26.46 22.00 3.25
CA GLU A 69 25.93 20.96 4.14
C GLU A 69 24.45 21.20 4.46
N ASP A 70 23.69 20.11 4.64
CA ASP A 70 22.23 20.19 4.83
C ASP A 70 21.85 21.05 6.05
N GLU A 71 22.66 20.98 7.11
CA GLU A 71 22.46 21.72 8.36
C GLU A 71 22.65 23.23 8.21
N ASP A 72 23.34 23.66 7.15
CA ASP A 72 23.69 25.04 6.85
C ASP A 72 22.82 25.64 5.73
N ILE A 73 22.72 26.97 5.71
CA ILE A 73 21.80 27.69 4.81
C ILE A 73 22.53 28.11 3.54
N ALA A 74 22.21 27.47 2.41
CA ALA A 74 22.55 27.98 1.08
C ALA A 74 21.64 29.15 0.67
N TRP A 75 22.13 29.99 -0.25
CA TRP A 75 21.48 31.25 -0.64
C TRP A 75 20.87 31.15 -2.05
N HIS A 76 19.77 30.40 -2.19
CA HIS A 76 19.21 29.99 -3.50
C HIS A 76 17.87 30.65 -3.89
N CYS A 77 16.98 30.95 -2.95
CA CYS A 77 15.63 31.52 -3.18
C CYS A 77 15.42 32.90 -2.52
N GLY A 78 16.49 33.68 -2.38
CA GLY A 78 16.43 35.04 -1.85
C GLY A 78 15.72 36.02 -2.79
N ALA A 79 14.79 36.84 -2.26
CA ALA A 79 14.15 37.93 -2.99
C ALA A 79 13.78 39.11 -2.08
N LYS A 80 13.58 40.30 -2.69
CA LYS A 80 13.06 41.50 -2.02
C LYS A 80 11.57 41.41 -1.65
N SER A 81 10.82 40.57 -2.36
CA SER A 81 9.41 40.28 -2.12
C SER A 81 9.14 38.81 -2.43
N TYR A 82 8.29 38.17 -1.63
CA TYR A 82 7.99 36.75 -1.72
C TYR A 82 6.53 36.52 -2.14
N LYS A 83 6.30 35.44 -2.88
CA LYS A 83 4.96 34.94 -3.21
C LYS A 83 4.50 33.88 -2.21
N HIS A 84 5.41 32.98 -1.81
CA HIS A 84 5.13 31.97 -0.80
C HIS A 84 5.18 32.59 0.62
N ALA A 85 4.18 32.30 1.45
CA ALA A 85 4.12 32.82 2.82
C ALA A 85 5.37 32.45 3.63
N GLU A 86 5.69 31.15 3.74
CA GLU A 86 6.71 30.65 4.68
C GLU A 86 8.10 30.29 4.10
N CYS A 87 8.20 29.74 2.88
CA CYS A 87 9.48 29.24 2.36
C CYS A 87 10.52 30.36 2.13
N ARG A 88 11.73 30.18 2.66
CA ARG A 88 12.90 31.08 2.56
C ARG A 88 14.18 30.24 2.56
N ASN A 89 15.32 30.80 2.13
CA ASN A 89 16.64 30.16 2.25
C ASN A 89 16.83 29.43 3.61
N SER A 90 16.46 30.11 4.70
CA SER A 90 16.65 29.62 6.07
C SER A 90 15.92 28.31 6.38
N ASN A 91 14.77 28.02 5.75
CA ASN A 91 13.97 26.82 6.04
C ASN A 91 13.89 25.82 4.87
N SER A 92 14.79 25.93 3.89
CA SER A 92 14.79 25.06 2.72
C SER A 92 16.16 24.43 2.39
N ILE A 93 16.09 23.32 1.65
CA ILE A 93 17.18 22.80 0.81
C ILE A 93 16.95 23.28 -0.63
N GLY A 94 18.02 23.67 -1.33
CA GLY A 94 18.00 24.08 -2.74
C GLY A 94 18.70 23.05 -3.64
N ILE A 95 17.99 22.58 -4.67
CA ILE A 95 18.51 21.62 -5.66
C ILE A 95 18.51 22.27 -7.04
N GLU A 96 19.69 22.38 -7.65
CA GLU A 96 19.93 22.94 -8.97
C GLU A 96 20.05 21.82 -10.02
N LEU A 97 19.15 21.82 -11.01
CA LEU A 97 19.25 20.89 -12.14
C LEU A 97 20.08 21.54 -13.26
N CYS A 98 21.15 20.86 -13.70
CA CYS A 98 21.90 21.25 -14.89
C CYS A 98 20.99 21.20 -16.13
N VAL A 99 21.17 22.16 -17.03
CA VAL A 99 20.21 22.42 -18.10
C VAL A 99 20.93 22.58 -19.44
N ARG A 100 20.31 22.09 -20.51
CA ARG A 100 20.72 22.30 -21.89
C ARG A 100 19.93 23.44 -22.52
N ASN A 101 20.46 24.01 -23.59
CA ASN A 101 19.77 24.99 -24.40
C ASN A 101 19.96 24.68 -25.89
N LYS A 102 18.91 24.86 -26.71
CA LYS A 102 18.91 24.60 -28.16
C LYS A 102 18.75 25.86 -29.04
N GLY A 103 18.86 27.05 -28.46
CA GLY A 103 18.56 28.31 -29.13
C GLY A 103 18.87 29.52 -28.25
N SER A 104 17.84 30.26 -27.81
CA SER A 104 18.01 31.44 -26.97
C SER A 104 18.25 31.08 -25.51
N GLN A 105 19.31 31.64 -24.92
CA GLN A 105 19.62 31.54 -23.48
C GLN A 105 18.97 32.66 -22.63
N ALA A 106 17.96 33.37 -23.16
CA ALA A 106 17.14 34.25 -22.32
C ALA A 106 16.41 33.45 -21.24
N ASP A 107 16.18 34.03 -20.06
CA ASP A 107 15.43 33.41 -18.95
C ASP A 107 13.93 33.23 -19.27
N THR A 108 13.41 34.00 -20.22
CA THR A 108 12.07 33.89 -20.83
C THR A 108 12.00 32.94 -22.03
N SER A 109 13.14 32.35 -22.45
CA SER A 109 13.18 31.41 -23.58
C SER A 109 12.54 30.07 -23.24
N LYS A 110 11.98 29.39 -24.24
CA LYS A 110 11.47 28.01 -24.16
C LYS A 110 12.47 26.97 -24.69
N ASP A 111 13.69 27.39 -25.00
CA ASP A 111 14.77 26.52 -25.52
C ASP A 111 15.57 25.80 -24.43
N TRP A 112 15.33 26.12 -23.16
CA TRP A 112 15.90 25.39 -22.03
C TRP A 112 15.22 24.03 -21.85
N TYR A 113 16.00 22.97 -21.63
CA TYR A 113 15.49 21.63 -21.34
C TYR A 113 16.44 20.83 -20.43
N PHE A 114 15.88 19.84 -19.73
CA PHE A 114 16.64 18.90 -18.90
C PHE A 114 16.90 17.59 -19.66
N GLU A 115 18.01 16.92 -19.34
CA GLU A 115 18.30 15.56 -19.80
C GLU A 115 17.57 14.52 -18.92
N ASP A 116 17.32 13.33 -19.47
CA ASP A 116 16.60 12.24 -18.77
C ASP A 116 17.28 11.86 -17.44
N ALA A 117 18.60 11.69 -17.44
CA ALA A 117 19.36 11.29 -16.26
C ALA A 117 19.39 12.38 -15.17
N THR A 118 19.45 13.66 -15.57
CA THR A 118 19.31 14.79 -14.63
C THR A 118 17.98 14.73 -13.89
N VAL A 119 16.87 14.48 -14.60
CA VAL A 119 15.55 14.43 -13.99
C VAL A 119 15.38 13.18 -13.12
N ALA A 120 15.88 12.03 -13.56
CA ALA A 120 15.85 10.80 -12.78
C ALA A 120 16.59 10.94 -11.43
N SER A 121 17.85 11.41 -11.45
CA SER A 121 18.62 11.62 -10.22
C SER A 121 18.08 12.76 -9.36
N ALA A 122 17.48 13.80 -9.95
CA ALA A 122 16.81 14.86 -9.19
C ALA A 122 15.57 14.34 -8.46
N ILE A 123 14.82 13.40 -9.05
CA ILE A 123 13.70 12.71 -8.38
C ILE A 123 14.25 11.88 -7.21
N GLU A 124 15.25 11.01 -7.44
CA GLU A 124 15.83 10.16 -6.38
C GLU A 124 16.40 10.97 -5.21
N LEU A 125 17.16 12.04 -5.50
CA LEU A 125 17.69 12.96 -4.49
C LEU A 125 16.58 13.66 -3.71
N THR A 126 15.55 14.16 -4.40
CA THR A 126 14.43 14.84 -3.76
C THR A 126 13.67 13.89 -2.84
N GLN A 127 13.35 12.68 -3.30
CA GLN A 127 12.68 11.66 -2.51
C GLN A 127 13.52 11.22 -1.30
N TYR A 128 14.84 11.09 -1.45
CA TYR A 128 15.77 10.82 -0.35
C TYR A 128 15.74 11.94 0.70
N LEU A 129 15.84 13.20 0.29
CA LEU A 129 15.83 14.36 1.18
C LEU A 129 14.46 14.55 1.85
N MET A 130 13.36 14.36 1.12
CA MET A 130 12.00 14.32 1.66
C MET A 130 11.89 13.33 2.83
N LYS A 131 12.39 12.10 2.62
CA LYS A 131 12.39 11.08 3.66
C LYS A 131 13.36 11.39 4.81
N LYS A 132 14.55 11.91 4.53
CA LYS A 132 15.59 12.23 5.52
C LYS A 132 15.15 13.32 6.49
N TYR A 133 14.39 14.31 6.00
CA TYR A 133 13.98 15.50 6.76
C TYR A 133 12.47 15.60 7.01
N ASN A 134 11.71 14.56 6.68
CA ASN A 134 10.24 14.54 6.80
C ASN A 134 9.57 15.74 6.10
N VAL A 135 10.09 16.13 4.92
CA VAL A 135 9.48 17.16 4.07
C VAL A 135 8.39 16.51 3.21
N PRO A 136 7.12 16.93 3.36
CA PRO A 136 6.02 16.35 2.57
C PRO A 136 6.10 16.76 1.10
N ALA A 137 5.43 15.99 0.23
CA ALA A 137 5.57 16.15 -1.23
C ALA A 137 5.05 17.50 -1.74
N ASP A 138 4.07 18.11 -1.07
CA ASP A 138 3.54 19.45 -1.36
C ASP A 138 4.56 20.55 -1.04
N HIS A 139 5.37 20.40 0.01
CA HIS A 139 6.51 21.26 0.37
C HIS A 139 7.73 21.15 -0.56
N VAL A 140 7.67 20.33 -1.61
CA VAL A 140 8.63 20.40 -2.72
C VAL A 140 8.11 21.35 -3.79
N ILE A 141 8.76 22.49 -3.95
CA ILE A 141 8.26 23.62 -4.75
C ILE A 141 9.33 24.17 -5.70
N ARG A 142 8.94 24.98 -6.68
CA ARG A 142 9.86 25.70 -7.56
C ARG A 142 10.28 27.01 -6.91
N HIS A 143 11.44 27.56 -7.27
CA HIS A 143 11.77 28.94 -6.94
C HIS A 143 10.70 29.93 -7.45
N TYR A 144 10.09 29.64 -8.60
CA TYR A 144 8.91 30.36 -9.10
C TYR A 144 7.76 30.45 -8.07
N ASP A 145 7.49 29.37 -7.35
CA ASP A 145 6.42 29.36 -6.34
C ASP A 145 6.82 30.20 -5.10
N VAL A 146 8.13 30.31 -4.82
CA VAL A 146 8.69 31.11 -3.72
C VAL A 146 8.66 32.62 -4.03
N THR A 147 9.11 33.04 -5.22
CA THR A 147 9.39 34.46 -5.54
C THR A 147 8.74 34.99 -6.82
N GLY A 148 8.25 34.11 -7.70
CA GLY A 148 7.81 34.45 -9.06
C GLY A 148 8.92 34.47 -10.12
N LYS A 149 10.19 34.25 -9.75
CA LYS A 149 11.31 34.10 -10.71
C LYS A 149 11.05 32.91 -11.64
N ILE A 150 11.29 33.04 -12.94
CA ILE A 150 11.15 31.96 -13.95
C ILE A 150 12.24 30.88 -13.71
N CYS A 151 12.05 30.06 -12.69
CA CYS A 151 13.01 29.08 -12.21
C CYS A 151 12.28 27.93 -11.48
N PRO A 152 12.47 26.65 -11.88
CA PRO A 152 13.20 26.18 -13.05
C PRO A 152 12.44 26.54 -14.33
N ASN A 153 13.07 27.21 -15.29
CA ASN A 153 12.41 27.63 -16.53
C ASN A 153 11.64 26.48 -17.24
N PRO A 154 12.22 25.28 -17.47
CA PRO A 154 11.50 24.20 -18.14
C PRO A 154 10.24 23.73 -17.39
N TYR A 155 10.23 23.85 -16.06
CA TYR A 155 9.10 23.51 -15.18
C TYR A 155 8.14 24.67 -14.91
N VAL A 156 8.45 25.89 -15.35
CA VAL A 156 7.52 27.02 -15.40
C VAL A 156 6.76 26.99 -16.73
N TYR A 157 7.44 26.82 -17.85
CA TYR A 157 6.80 26.79 -19.18
C TYR A 157 6.18 25.44 -19.54
N ASN A 158 6.70 24.32 -19.03
CA ASN A 158 6.22 22.96 -19.29
C ASN A 158 6.13 22.60 -20.80
N THR A 159 7.02 23.16 -21.62
CA THR A 159 7.07 22.95 -23.08
C THR A 159 8.11 21.91 -23.53
N THR A 160 8.55 21.03 -22.62
CA THR A 160 9.57 19.99 -22.89
C THR A 160 9.07 18.61 -22.48
N LYS A 161 9.85 17.56 -22.76
CA LYS A 161 9.58 16.18 -22.31
C LYS A 161 9.35 16.09 -20.79
N HIS A 162 10.07 16.90 -20.01
CA HIS A 162 9.99 16.92 -18.56
C HIS A 162 9.19 18.14 -18.09
N VAL A 163 8.08 17.87 -17.41
CA VAL A 163 7.14 18.89 -16.91
C VAL A 163 6.96 18.77 -15.40
N TRP A 164 6.61 19.88 -14.75
CA TRP A 164 6.52 19.98 -13.30
C TRP A 164 5.57 18.98 -12.67
N ASP A 165 4.38 18.80 -13.23
CA ASP A 165 3.37 17.87 -12.69
C ASP A 165 3.84 16.42 -12.75
N ALA A 166 4.64 16.06 -13.77
CA ALA A 166 5.24 14.74 -13.87
C ALA A 166 6.35 14.54 -12.83
N PHE A 167 7.19 15.56 -12.59
CA PHE A 167 8.18 15.55 -11.51
C PHE A 167 7.51 15.44 -10.13
N LYS A 168 6.48 16.26 -9.88
CA LYS A 168 5.68 16.23 -8.64
C LYS A 168 5.00 14.89 -8.43
N LYS A 169 4.45 14.27 -9.48
CA LYS A 169 3.89 12.92 -9.41
C LYS A 169 4.97 11.86 -9.10
N ALA A 170 6.16 11.97 -9.69
CA ALA A 170 7.25 11.02 -9.48
C ALA A 170 7.82 11.08 -8.05
N ILE A 171 8.07 12.28 -7.51
CA ILE A 171 8.50 12.41 -6.10
C ILE A 171 7.36 12.00 -5.15
N ALA A 172 6.11 12.26 -5.52
CA ALA A 172 4.94 11.78 -4.79
C ALA A 172 4.80 10.25 -4.86
N THR A 173 5.29 9.53 -5.86
CA THR A 173 5.18 8.05 -5.86
C THR A 173 6.01 7.34 -4.77
N ASP A 174 6.96 8.02 -4.11
CA ASP A 174 7.61 7.54 -2.86
C ASP A 174 7.14 8.28 -1.58
N GLY A 175 6.26 9.29 -1.71
CA GLY A 175 5.62 10.03 -0.59
C GLY A 175 4.11 9.83 -0.45
N ALA A 176 3.48 9.19 -1.43
CA ALA A 176 2.06 8.93 -1.64
C ALA A 176 1.95 7.69 -2.54
N GLY A 177 2.51 6.59 -2.05
CA GLY A 177 2.72 5.35 -2.81
C GLY A 177 3.27 4.18 -1.99
N THR A 178 3.71 4.42 -0.74
CA THR A 178 3.73 3.34 0.24
C THR A 178 2.30 2.95 0.57
N GLU A 179 1.82 1.86 -0.04
CA GLU A 179 1.12 0.87 0.77
C GLU A 179 1.96 0.63 2.02
N ASP A 180 1.30 0.47 3.17
CA ASP A 180 1.97 0.30 4.46
C ASP A 180 2.77 -1.01 4.49
N THR A 181 4.00 -0.96 3.97
CA THR A 181 4.87 -2.15 3.82
C THR A 181 5.35 -2.71 5.15
N SER A 182 5.01 -2.07 6.29
CA SER A 182 5.14 -2.69 7.61
C SER A 182 4.23 -3.93 7.76
N LYS A 183 3.13 -3.96 7.00
CA LYS A 183 2.17 -5.08 6.92
C LYS A 183 2.47 -6.07 5.80
N MET A 184 3.44 -5.77 4.93
CA MET A 184 3.82 -6.65 3.82
C MET A 184 4.79 -7.75 4.24
N THR A 185 4.64 -8.91 3.61
CA THR A 185 5.38 -10.11 3.98
C THR A 185 6.74 -10.13 3.30
N LYS A 186 7.81 -9.89 4.06
CA LYS A 186 9.19 -10.00 3.56
C LYS A 186 9.50 -11.43 3.08
N ILE A 187 10.17 -11.54 1.94
CA ILE A 187 10.71 -12.81 1.42
C ILE A 187 12.00 -13.21 2.14
N THR A 188 12.76 -12.23 2.65
CA THR A 188 13.95 -12.47 3.48
C THR A 188 13.60 -12.79 4.92
N GLY A 189 14.49 -13.53 5.60
CA GLY A 189 14.36 -13.90 7.00
C GLY A 189 14.11 -15.39 7.22
N LYS A 190 13.96 -15.77 8.49
CA LYS A 190 13.65 -17.14 8.90
C LYS A 190 12.20 -17.50 8.58
N ALA A 191 11.97 -18.76 8.20
CA ALA A 191 10.62 -19.30 8.04
C ALA A 191 9.82 -19.19 9.35
N VAL A 192 8.52 -18.96 9.23
CA VAL A 192 7.56 -18.89 10.34
C VAL A 192 6.83 -20.22 10.50
N ALA A 193 6.52 -20.90 9.39
CA ALA A 193 5.95 -22.25 9.43
C ALA A 193 7.00 -23.32 9.73
N THR A 194 6.61 -24.33 10.51
CA THR A 194 7.44 -25.52 10.77
C THR A 194 7.26 -26.60 9.69
N ALA A 195 8.13 -27.61 9.68
CA ALA A 195 8.02 -28.75 8.76
C ALA A 195 6.74 -29.56 8.99
N GLU A 196 6.29 -29.65 10.25
CA GLU A 196 5.08 -30.35 10.68
C GLU A 196 3.83 -29.61 10.18
N GLN A 197 3.80 -28.27 10.27
CA GLN A 197 2.71 -27.46 9.72
C GLN A 197 2.61 -27.58 8.20
N MET A 198 3.74 -27.51 7.49
CA MET A 198 3.78 -27.72 6.04
C MET A 198 3.33 -29.14 5.64
N THR A 199 3.74 -30.16 6.42
CA THR A 199 3.33 -31.56 6.26
C THR A 199 1.83 -31.74 6.48
N ALA A 200 1.28 -31.18 7.56
CA ALA A 200 -0.14 -31.26 7.89
C ALA A 200 -1.00 -30.58 6.81
N TYR A 201 -0.61 -29.38 6.38
CA TYR A 201 -1.27 -28.66 5.29
C TYR A 201 -1.31 -29.49 4.01
N ILE A 202 -0.18 -30.04 3.55
CA ILE A 202 -0.16 -30.73 2.26
C ILE A 202 -0.93 -32.06 2.30
N LYS A 203 -0.85 -32.82 3.40
CA LYS A 203 -1.69 -34.02 3.59
C LYS A 203 -3.19 -33.67 3.56
N ALA A 204 -3.58 -32.54 4.16
CA ALA A 204 -4.97 -32.09 4.17
C ALA A 204 -5.47 -31.58 2.80
N LYS A 205 -4.58 -31.06 1.94
CA LYS A 205 -4.93 -30.62 0.57
C LYS A 205 -4.80 -31.69 -0.49
N ASN A 206 -3.93 -32.67 -0.27
CA ASN A 206 -3.66 -33.76 -1.19
C ASN A 206 -3.51 -35.06 -0.37
N ALA A 207 -4.63 -35.75 -0.15
CA ALA A 207 -4.66 -37.02 0.56
C ALA A 207 -3.88 -38.15 -0.15
N LYS A 208 -3.43 -37.93 -1.39
CA LYS A 208 -2.58 -38.83 -2.18
C LYS A 208 -1.18 -38.26 -2.40
N VAL A 209 -0.73 -37.32 -1.55
CA VAL A 209 0.61 -36.72 -1.64
C VAL A 209 1.69 -37.82 -1.56
N PRO A 210 2.62 -37.91 -2.53
CA PRO A 210 3.69 -38.90 -2.48
C PRO A 210 4.60 -38.71 -1.27
N GLN A 211 5.12 -39.80 -0.71
CA GLN A 211 6.06 -39.73 0.42
C GLN A 211 7.29 -38.85 0.08
N SER A 212 7.80 -38.94 -1.15
CA SER A 212 8.91 -38.10 -1.64
C SER A 212 8.64 -36.59 -1.62
N VAL A 213 7.37 -36.16 -1.64
CA VAL A 213 6.98 -34.74 -1.48
C VAL A 213 7.02 -34.34 0.00
N LEU A 214 6.76 -35.27 0.92
CA LEU A 214 6.90 -35.05 2.37
C LEU A 214 8.37 -35.02 2.77
N ASP A 215 9.16 -35.97 2.27
CA ASP A 215 10.60 -36.12 2.57
C ASP A 215 11.42 -34.89 2.18
N MET A 216 10.97 -34.10 1.20
CA MET A 216 11.65 -32.89 0.74
C MET A 216 11.22 -31.60 1.46
N ILE A 217 10.21 -31.63 2.34
CA ILE A 217 9.77 -30.44 3.12
C ILE A 217 10.92 -29.82 3.94
N PRO A 218 11.78 -30.60 4.63
CA PRO A 218 12.93 -30.06 5.36
C PRO A 218 13.90 -29.27 4.47
N PHE A 219 14.05 -29.62 3.18
CA PHE A 219 14.94 -28.90 2.27
C PHE A 219 14.49 -27.46 2.00
N TYR A 220 13.19 -27.18 2.01
CA TYR A 220 12.71 -25.79 1.91
C TYR A 220 13.22 -24.94 3.08
N LEU A 221 13.22 -25.49 4.30
CA LEU A 221 13.73 -24.81 5.48
C LEU A 221 15.25 -24.65 5.44
N SER A 222 16.00 -25.71 5.15
CA SER A 222 17.47 -25.68 5.18
C SER A 222 18.07 -24.82 4.06
N GLU A 223 17.55 -24.91 2.83
CA GLU A 223 17.98 -24.08 1.71
C GLU A 223 17.59 -22.60 1.91
N GLY A 224 16.40 -22.36 2.49
CA GLY A 224 15.96 -21.02 2.86
C GLY A 224 16.85 -20.37 3.92
N GLU A 225 17.11 -21.06 5.04
CA GLU A 225 17.98 -20.57 6.12
C GLU A 225 19.42 -20.33 5.63
N ALA A 226 19.93 -21.19 4.74
CA ALA A 226 21.23 -20.99 4.09
C ALA A 226 21.30 -19.64 3.35
N GLU A 227 20.29 -19.25 2.58
CA GLU A 227 20.32 -18.02 1.78
C GLU A 227 19.70 -16.78 2.46
N ASN A 228 19.16 -16.92 3.68
CA ASN A 228 18.34 -15.94 4.42
C ASN A 228 17.02 -15.58 3.70
N ILE A 229 16.35 -16.62 3.20
CA ILE A 229 15.06 -16.57 2.50
C ILE A 229 14.07 -17.47 3.23
N ARG A 230 12.81 -17.04 3.26
CA ARG A 230 11.71 -17.77 3.89
C ARG A 230 11.35 -19.02 3.08
N GLY A 231 11.85 -20.17 3.55
CA GLY A 231 11.55 -21.49 2.99
C GLY A 231 10.07 -21.84 2.97
N ASP A 232 9.30 -21.37 3.95
CA ASP A 232 7.85 -21.56 4.02
C ASP A 232 7.08 -20.79 2.93
N ILE A 233 7.57 -19.61 2.51
CA ILE A 233 7.07 -18.89 1.34
C ILE A 233 7.36 -19.68 0.06
N ALA A 234 8.55 -20.25 -0.08
CA ALA A 234 8.90 -21.10 -1.22
C ALA A 234 8.03 -22.36 -1.29
N PHE A 235 7.76 -23.02 -0.16
CA PHE A 235 6.85 -24.17 -0.10
C PHE A 235 5.40 -23.77 -0.44
N ALA A 236 4.91 -22.65 0.08
CA ALA A 236 3.58 -22.12 -0.23
C ALA A 236 3.44 -21.76 -1.73
N GLN A 237 4.49 -21.19 -2.32
CA GLN A 237 4.57 -20.96 -3.77
C GLN A 237 4.55 -22.29 -4.54
N SER A 238 5.30 -23.30 -4.11
CA SER A 238 5.29 -24.60 -4.78
C SER A 238 3.93 -25.29 -4.72
N CYS A 239 3.20 -25.15 -3.60
CA CYS A 239 1.82 -25.60 -3.51
C CYS A 239 0.89 -24.85 -4.49
N LEU A 240 1.14 -23.58 -4.78
CA LEU A 240 0.39 -22.82 -5.78
C LEU A 240 0.65 -23.35 -7.21
N GLU A 241 1.92 -23.43 -7.60
CA GLU A 241 2.37 -23.76 -8.97
C GLU A 241 2.06 -25.21 -9.37
N THR A 242 2.10 -26.14 -8.41
CA THR A 242 1.88 -27.58 -8.64
C THR A 242 0.44 -28.02 -8.34
N GLY A 243 -0.45 -27.11 -7.93
CA GLY A 243 -1.80 -27.46 -7.47
C GLY A 243 -1.77 -28.42 -6.28
N ASN A 244 -1.01 -28.06 -5.22
CA ASN A 244 -0.73 -28.88 -4.03
C ASN A 244 -0.11 -30.24 -4.38
N PHE A 245 0.93 -30.23 -5.22
CA PHE A 245 1.67 -31.41 -5.70
C PHE A 245 0.79 -32.49 -6.36
N THR A 246 -0.36 -32.11 -6.90
CA THR A 246 -1.17 -32.97 -7.77
C THR A 246 -0.68 -32.92 -9.23
N PHE A 247 -0.02 -31.82 -9.62
CA PHE A 247 0.43 -31.50 -10.98
C PHE A 247 -0.69 -31.52 -12.03
N SER A 248 -1.97 -31.54 -11.62
CA SER A 248 -3.11 -31.52 -12.52
C SER A 248 -3.19 -30.18 -13.26
N GLY A 249 -3.02 -30.20 -14.58
CA GLY A 249 -2.93 -28.99 -15.40
C GLY A 249 -1.62 -28.20 -15.25
N SER A 250 -0.60 -28.75 -14.56
CA SER A 250 0.71 -28.11 -14.42
C SER A 250 1.56 -28.34 -15.69
N ALA A 251 2.34 -27.32 -16.08
CA ALA A 251 3.31 -27.42 -17.17
C ALA A 251 4.61 -28.17 -16.78
N VAL A 252 4.76 -28.50 -15.50
CA VAL A 252 5.89 -29.26 -14.94
C VAL A 252 5.39 -30.54 -14.27
N LYS A 253 6.28 -31.55 -14.18
CA LYS A 253 6.00 -32.85 -13.54
C LYS A 253 6.83 -33.04 -12.28
N LEU A 254 6.37 -33.88 -11.35
CA LEU A 254 7.11 -34.25 -10.13
C LEU A 254 8.56 -34.68 -10.40
N SER A 255 8.77 -35.48 -11.46
CA SER A 255 10.10 -35.99 -11.86
C SER A 255 11.08 -34.91 -12.33
N GLN A 256 10.64 -33.69 -12.61
CA GLN A 256 11.51 -32.59 -13.00
C GLN A 256 12.14 -31.87 -11.79
N ASN A 257 11.69 -32.15 -10.57
CA ASN A 257 12.08 -31.42 -9.36
C ASN A 257 11.87 -29.89 -9.43
N ASN A 258 11.05 -29.42 -10.37
CA ASN A 258 10.80 -28.00 -10.61
C ASN A 258 9.43 -27.62 -10.05
N PHE A 259 9.38 -27.38 -8.75
CA PHE A 259 8.12 -27.18 -8.03
C PHE A 259 7.58 -25.75 -8.12
N CYS A 260 8.28 -24.84 -8.80
CA CYS A 260 7.92 -23.42 -8.89
C CYS A 260 7.64 -22.94 -10.33
N GLY A 261 7.45 -23.87 -11.28
CA GLY A 261 7.17 -23.55 -12.68
C GLY A 261 8.32 -22.86 -13.41
N MET A 262 9.55 -22.97 -12.91
CA MET A 262 10.70 -22.20 -13.39
C MET A 262 10.98 -22.48 -14.87
N GLY A 263 11.02 -21.43 -15.69
CA GLY A 263 11.26 -21.55 -17.13
C GLY A 263 10.01 -21.87 -17.96
N VAL A 264 8.82 -22.02 -17.37
CA VAL A 264 7.55 -22.07 -18.11
C VAL A 264 7.22 -20.64 -18.57
N THR A 265 7.60 -20.30 -19.81
CA THR A 265 7.39 -18.95 -20.38
C THR A 265 6.28 -18.88 -21.43
N GLY A 266 5.51 -19.96 -21.62
CA GLY A 266 4.41 -20.02 -22.59
C GLY A 266 3.71 -21.38 -22.59
N ASN A 267 2.54 -21.45 -23.23
CA ASN A 267 1.77 -22.69 -23.35
C ASN A 267 2.57 -23.75 -24.12
N GLY A 268 2.57 -25.00 -23.62
CA GLY A 268 3.31 -26.12 -24.21
C GLY A 268 4.79 -26.21 -23.83
N MET A 269 5.36 -25.21 -23.15
CA MET A 269 6.73 -25.27 -22.63
C MET A 269 6.81 -26.14 -21.37
N THR A 270 7.56 -27.24 -21.43
CA THR A 270 8.01 -27.94 -20.21
C THR A 270 9.17 -27.15 -19.59
N GLY A 271 9.00 -26.68 -18.35
CA GLY A 271 10.01 -25.86 -17.67
C GLY A 271 11.33 -26.59 -17.38
N ASN A 272 12.23 -25.91 -16.66
CA ASN A 272 13.53 -26.45 -16.24
C ASN A 272 13.38 -27.79 -15.49
N SER A 273 14.44 -28.58 -15.43
CA SER A 273 14.52 -29.81 -14.65
C SER A 273 15.80 -29.84 -13.80
N PHE A 274 15.75 -30.46 -12.63
CA PHE A 274 16.86 -30.54 -11.68
C PHE A 274 17.10 -31.98 -11.23
N ASN A 275 18.37 -32.36 -11.00
CA ASN A 275 18.74 -33.75 -10.72
C ASN A 275 18.17 -34.30 -9.40
N THR A 276 17.92 -33.43 -8.41
CA THR A 276 17.35 -33.82 -7.11
C THR A 276 16.31 -32.80 -6.63
N PRO A 277 15.36 -33.18 -5.75
CA PRO A 277 14.43 -32.24 -5.12
C PRO A 277 15.14 -31.06 -4.45
N GLN A 278 16.23 -31.33 -3.72
CA GLN A 278 17.02 -30.30 -3.04
C GLN A 278 17.61 -29.27 -4.02
N LEU A 279 18.13 -29.69 -5.18
CA LEU A 279 18.68 -28.77 -6.18
C LEU A 279 17.59 -27.89 -6.82
N GLY A 280 16.40 -28.43 -7.05
CA GLY A 280 15.26 -27.66 -7.55
C GLY A 280 14.73 -26.64 -6.53
N ILE A 281 14.65 -27.04 -5.26
CA ILE A 281 14.30 -26.16 -4.13
C ILE A 281 15.36 -25.06 -3.96
N ARG A 282 16.66 -25.41 -4.02
CA ARG A 282 17.77 -24.43 -4.00
C ARG A 282 17.64 -23.41 -5.12
N ALA A 283 17.38 -23.86 -6.35
CA ALA A 283 17.20 -22.96 -7.49
C ALA A 283 15.98 -22.03 -7.30
N GLN A 284 14.87 -22.52 -6.74
CA GLN A 284 13.72 -21.68 -6.37
C GLN A 284 14.08 -20.62 -5.32
N ILE A 285 14.77 -21.02 -4.24
CA ILE A 285 15.23 -20.12 -3.18
C ILE A 285 16.17 -19.05 -3.73
N GLN A 286 17.06 -19.40 -4.65
CA GLN A 286 17.94 -18.46 -5.34
C GLN A 286 17.16 -17.48 -6.23
N HIS A 287 16.13 -17.95 -6.95
CA HIS A 287 15.26 -17.08 -7.75
C HIS A 287 14.48 -16.09 -6.86
N LEU A 288 13.94 -16.55 -5.74
CA LEU A 288 13.31 -15.69 -4.71
C LEU A 288 14.31 -14.69 -4.12
N LYS A 289 15.55 -15.11 -3.85
CA LYS A 289 16.62 -14.20 -3.39
C LYS A 289 16.96 -13.13 -4.42
N ALA A 290 17.01 -13.49 -5.71
CA ALA A 290 17.24 -12.54 -6.78
C ALA A 290 16.17 -11.44 -6.78
N TYR A 291 14.89 -11.81 -6.69
CA TYR A 291 13.79 -10.86 -6.53
C TYR A 291 13.91 -10.03 -5.25
N ALA A 292 14.20 -10.68 -4.12
CA ALA A 292 14.14 -10.05 -2.81
C ALA A 292 15.26 -9.03 -2.55
N ASN A 293 16.50 -9.28 -3.00
CA ASN A 293 17.65 -8.42 -2.70
C ASN A 293 18.85 -8.60 -3.66
N THR A 294 19.86 -7.74 -3.48
CA THR A 294 21.12 -7.74 -4.23
C THR A 294 22.27 -8.49 -3.54
N VAL A 295 22.08 -9.03 -2.33
CA VAL A 295 23.11 -9.77 -1.57
C VAL A 295 23.56 -10.99 -2.36
N LYS A 296 24.88 -11.25 -2.41
CA LYS A 296 25.42 -12.42 -3.13
C LYS A 296 24.83 -13.73 -2.58
N LEU A 297 24.75 -14.75 -3.42
CA LEU A 297 24.46 -16.12 -2.98
C LEU A 297 25.58 -16.59 -2.06
N LYS A 298 25.26 -17.46 -1.10
CA LYS A 298 26.29 -18.09 -0.25
C LYS A 298 26.86 -19.35 -0.89
N GLY A 299 26.07 -20.06 -1.69
CA GLY A 299 26.49 -21.22 -2.47
C GLY A 299 26.63 -20.95 -3.98
N GLU A 300 26.92 -22.02 -4.72
CA GLU A 300 26.89 -22.04 -6.18
C GLU A 300 25.49 -21.68 -6.73
N CYS A 301 25.45 -20.96 -7.86
CA CYS A 301 24.21 -20.58 -8.53
C CYS A 301 23.64 -21.75 -9.35
N ILE A 302 22.63 -22.43 -8.81
CA ILE A 302 21.90 -23.53 -9.47
C ILE A 302 20.73 -22.99 -10.31
N ASP A 303 20.20 -21.81 -10.00
CA ASP A 303 19.17 -21.13 -10.79
C ASP A 303 19.71 -20.67 -12.16
N PRO A 304 19.31 -21.30 -13.29
CA PRO A 304 19.80 -20.94 -14.62
C PRO A 304 19.18 -19.63 -15.14
N ARG A 305 18.16 -19.09 -14.45
CA ARG A 305 17.45 -17.85 -14.77
C ARG A 305 17.85 -16.68 -13.87
N PHE A 306 18.75 -16.88 -12.91
CA PHE A 306 19.17 -15.87 -11.92
C PHE A 306 19.59 -14.55 -12.58
N LYS A 307 20.35 -14.65 -13.69
CA LYS A 307 20.83 -13.52 -14.49
C LYS A 307 19.75 -12.69 -15.19
N TYR A 308 18.53 -13.22 -15.35
CA TYR A 308 17.42 -12.52 -15.99
C TYR A 308 16.55 -11.71 -15.01
N VAL A 309 16.73 -11.92 -13.70
CA VAL A 309 15.96 -11.20 -12.68
C VAL A 309 16.59 -9.83 -12.42
N THR A 310 15.80 -8.76 -12.57
CA THR A 310 16.19 -7.44 -12.04
C THR A 310 16.29 -7.54 -10.51
N ARG A 311 17.52 -7.58 -9.98
CA ARG A 311 17.74 -7.97 -8.58
C ARG A 311 17.22 -6.91 -7.59
N GLY A 312 16.62 -7.36 -6.48
CA GLY A 312 15.99 -6.46 -5.50
C GLY A 312 14.73 -5.73 -6.02
N SER A 313 14.07 -6.30 -7.04
CA SER A 313 12.84 -5.72 -7.60
C SER A 313 11.57 -6.07 -6.82
N ALA A 314 11.55 -7.14 -6.03
CA ALA A 314 10.39 -7.57 -5.25
C ALA A 314 10.82 -8.07 -3.86
N PRO A 315 11.04 -7.18 -2.86
CA PRO A 315 11.41 -7.56 -1.49
C PRO A 315 10.29 -8.23 -0.68
N TYR A 316 9.04 -8.08 -1.11
CA TYR A 316 7.84 -8.60 -0.44
C TYR A 316 7.10 -9.61 -1.33
N VAL A 317 6.41 -10.58 -0.72
CA VAL A 317 5.67 -11.65 -1.43
C VAL A 317 4.60 -11.07 -2.34
N GLU A 318 3.92 -10.03 -1.86
CA GLU A 318 2.93 -9.23 -2.56
C GLU A 318 3.45 -8.76 -3.93
N TYR A 319 4.71 -8.33 -3.98
CA TYR A 319 5.39 -7.83 -5.18
C TYR A 319 5.97 -8.92 -6.11
N LEU A 320 5.74 -10.20 -5.82
CA LEU A 320 6.01 -11.28 -6.79
C LEU A 320 4.99 -11.28 -7.94
N GLY A 321 3.84 -10.61 -7.79
CA GLY A 321 2.95 -10.32 -8.92
C GLY A 321 3.38 -9.03 -9.64
N ILE A 322 3.57 -9.09 -10.96
CA ILE A 322 4.00 -7.95 -11.78
C ILE A 322 2.99 -6.78 -11.69
N GLN A 323 1.69 -7.09 -11.58
CA GLN A 323 0.61 -6.10 -11.49
C GLN A 323 0.60 -5.37 -10.13
N GLU A 324 1.01 -6.06 -9.06
CA GLU A 324 1.04 -5.55 -7.69
C GLU A 324 2.37 -4.87 -7.34
N ASN A 325 3.42 -5.03 -8.16
CA ASN A 325 4.74 -4.47 -7.90
C ASN A 325 4.88 -3.06 -8.52
N PRO A 326 5.18 -2.01 -7.74
CA PRO A 326 5.36 -0.65 -8.28
C PRO A 326 6.50 -0.51 -9.30
N LYS A 327 7.44 -1.47 -9.37
CA LYS A 327 8.52 -1.51 -10.37
C LYS A 327 8.12 -2.21 -11.69
N GLY A 328 6.90 -2.75 -11.79
CA GLY A 328 6.46 -3.52 -12.97
C GLY A 328 7.30 -4.77 -13.24
N LYS A 329 7.83 -5.39 -12.17
CA LYS A 329 8.64 -6.63 -12.19
C LYS A 329 8.04 -7.64 -11.22
N GLY A 330 8.38 -8.92 -11.35
CA GLY A 330 7.83 -9.96 -10.49
C GLY A 330 7.93 -11.33 -11.14
N TRP A 331 7.63 -12.36 -10.35
CA TRP A 331 7.64 -13.75 -10.78
C TRP A 331 6.57 -14.05 -11.82
N ALA A 332 5.36 -13.52 -11.64
CA ALA A 332 4.20 -13.87 -12.46
C ALA A 332 3.47 -12.63 -13.01
N ALA A 333 3.01 -12.71 -14.26
CA ALA A 333 2.25 -11.66 -14.93
C ALA A 333 0.77 -11.58 -14.50
N GLY A 334 0.24 -12.65 -13.90
CA GLY A 334 -1.15 -12.73 -13.47
C GLY A 334 -1.40 -12.00 -12.15
N ALA A 335 -2.49 -11.24 -12.08
CA ALA A 335 -2.88 -10.49 -10.90
C ALA A 335 -3.12 -11.36 -9.65
N GLY A 336 -2.86 -10.76 -8.49
CA GLY A 336 -3.03 -11.33 -7.17
C GLY A 336 -2.07 -12.48 -6.84
N TYR A 337 -0.92 -12.57 -7.53
CA TYR A 337 -0.01 -13.70 -7.37
C TYR A 337 0.53 -13.84 -5.94
N GLY A 338 1.11 -12.77 -5.40
CA GLY A 338 1.59 -12.75 -4.01
C GLY A 338 0.48 -13.08 -3.00
N LYS A 339 -0.73 -12.53 -3.19
CA LYS A 339 -1.89 -12.80 -2.35
C LYS A 339 -2.28 -14.29 -2.31
N LYS A 340 -2.13 -15.03 -3.42
CA LYS A 340 -2.39 -16.48 -3.48
C LYS A 340 -1.36 -17.25 -2.66
N ILE A 341 -0.07 -16.90 -2.77
CA ILE A 341 1.00 -17.47 -1.93
C ILE A 341 0.71 -17.21 -0.44
N LEU A 342 0.34 -15.99 -0.07
CA LEU A 342 0.02 -15.63 1.32
C LEU A 342 -1.23 -16.32 1.85
N THR A 343 -2.21 -16.60 1.00
CA THR A 343 -3.40 -17.39 1.38
C THR A 343 -3.01 -18.82 1.74
N ILE A 344 -2.08 -19.43 1.00
CA ILE A 344 -1.55 -20.77 1.30
C ILE A 344 -0.67 -20.73 2.56
N LEU A 345 0.20 -19.73 2.69
CA LEU A 345 1.08 -19.55 3.86
C LEU A 345 0.26 -19.37 5.16
N ALA A 346 -0.80 -18.56 5.12
CA ALA A 346 -1.72 -18.38 6.24
C ALA A 346 -2.50 -19.66 6.57
N ALA A 347 -2.82 -20.48 5.56
CA ALA A 347 -3.44 -21.78 5.78
C ALA A 347 -2.46 -22.77 6.43
N ILE A 348 -1.18 -22.76 6.05
CA ILE A 348 -0.11 -23.57 6.66
C ILE A 348 0.05 -23.19 8.14
N THR A 349 0.29 -21.91 8.44
CA THR A 349 0.56 -21.43 9.81
C THR A 349 -0.68 -21.42 10.69
N GLY A 350 -1.87 -21.29 10.10
CA GLY A 350 -3.17 -21.31 10.80
C GLY A 350 -3.69 -22.71 11.13
N THR A 351 -3.07 -23.79 10.63
CA THR A 351 -3.41 -25.16 11.03
C THR A 351 -2.94 -25.40 12.47
N LYS A 352 -3.88 -25.36 13.43
CA LYS A 352 -3.70 -26.11 14.68
C LYS A 352 -3.69 -27.59 14.33
N ALA A 353 -2.68 -28.31 14.80
CA ALA A 353 -2.68 -29.77 14.76
C ALA A 353 -3.68 -30.27 15.82
N ASP A 354 -4.93 -30.47 15.41
CA ASP A 354 -5.94 -31.12 16.26
C ASP A 354 -5.68 -32.64 16.30
N GLU A 355 -4.76 -33.05 17.17
CA GLU A 355 -4.79 -34.38 17.77
C GLU A 355 -5.59 -34.36 19.08
N LYS A 356 -6.31 -35.46 19.33
CA LYS A 356 -7.02 -35.76 20.58
C LYS A 356 -6.97 -37.28 20.81
N PRO A 357 -7.10 -37.79 22.05
CA PRO A 357 -7.16 -37.07 23.34
C PRO A 357 -6.29 -37.69 24.47
N GLN A 358 -5.89 -36.89 25.48
CA GLN A 358 -6.04 -37.20 26.92
C GLN A 358 -5.55 -36.04 27.83
N THR A 359 -6.03 -36.04 29.07
CA THR A 359 -5.82 -35.06 30.18
C THR A 359 -5.50 -35.89 31.45
N PRO A 360 -5.02 -35.34 32.60
CA PRO A 360 -4.75 -33.93 32.95
C PRO A 360 -3.45 -33.64 33.76
N GLN A 361 -3.04 -32.36 33.83
CA GLN A 361 -2.76 -31.60 35.09
C GLN A 361 -2.27 -30.14 34.82
N GLN A 362 -2.61 -29.22 35.73
CA GLN A 362 -2.09 -27.84 35.88
C GLN A 362 -1.01 -27.82 36.98
N PRO A 363 -0.21 -26.74 37.23
CA PRO A 363 -0.34 -25.32 36.79
C PRO A 363 0.92 -24.84 36.02
N GLN A 364 1.32 -23.56 35.86
CA GLN A 364 0.85 -22.22 36.28
C GLN A 364 1.28 -21.13 35.26
N THR A 365 0.98 -19.84 35.53
CA THR A 365 1.34 -18.66 34.69
C THR A 365 2.41 -17.79 35.36
N PRO A 366 3.12 -16.92 34.61
CA PRO A 366 2.88 -15.47 34.81
C PRO A 366 2.80 -14.64 33.51
N GLN A 367 2.20 -13.45 33.62
CA GLN A 367 1.80 -12.55 32.52
C GLN A 367 2.80 -11.42 32.23
N LYS A 368 2.80 -10.89 30.99
CA LYS A 368 2.63 -9.46 30.60
C LYS A 368 3.09 -9.19 29.16
N PRO A 369 2.72 -8.05 28.52
CA PRO A 369 1.53 -7.21 28.71
C PRO A 369 0.68 -7.13 27.42
N GLN A 370 -0.49 -6.49 27.51
CA GLN A 370 -1.52 -6.44 26.48
C GLN A 370 -1.52 -5.10 25.75
N GLU A 371 -1.59 -5.11 24.41
CA GLU A 371 -1.87 -3.92 23.60
C GLU A 371 -3.07 -4.21 22.68
N ASN A 372 -4.08 -3.34 22.71
CA ASN A 372 -5.42 -3.65 22.20
C ASN A 372 -5.57 -3.29 20.72
N ALA A 373 -5.69 -4.31 19.87
CA ALA A 373 -6.41 -4.20 18.59
C ALA A 373 -7.64 -5.10 18.66
N THR A 374 -8.84 -4.51 18.61
CA THR A 374 -10.10 -5.28 18.61
C THR A 374 -10.25 -6.03 17.28
N GLU A 375 -9.85 -7.30 17.28
CA GLU A 375 -10.04 -8.22 16.16
C GLU A 375 -11.52 -8.27 15.77
N PHE A 376 -11.82 -7.99 14.49
CA PHE A 376 -13.18 -8.08 13.97
C PHE A 376 -13.64 -9.54 13.98
N LYS A 377 -14.55 -9.89 14.89
CA LYS A 377 -15.08 -11.24 15.02
C LYS A 377 -16.11 -11.51 13.91
N PRO A 378 -15.86 -12.47 12.99
CA PRO A 378 -16.82 -12.79 11.94
C PRO A 378 -18.14 -13.31 12.52
N TYR A 379 -19.25 -12.92 11.92
CA TYR A 379 -20.59 -13.33 12.34
C TYR A 379 -21.45 -13.71 11.14
N LEU A 380 -22.56 -14.43 11.39
CA LEU A 380 -23.51 -14.84 10.35
C LEU A 380 -24.62 -13.81 10.19
N ILE A 381 -25.11 -13.61 8.97
CA ILE A 381 -26.33 -12.87 8.64
C ILE A 381 -27.27 -13.70 7.76
N THR A 382 -28.54 -13.32 7.73
CA THR A 382 -29.51 -13.66 6.67
C THR A 382 -29.98 -12.38 5.97
N THR A 383 -30.43 -12.46 4.72
CA THR A 383 -30.98 -11.28 4.02
C THR A 383 -32.43 -10.99 4.40
N THR A 384 -32.82 -9.72 4.37
CA THR A 384 -34.21 -9.26 4.61
C THR A 384 -34.95 -8.88 3.32
N THR A 385 -34.30 -9.03 2.16
CA THR A 385 -34.84 -8.74 0.82
C THR A 385 -34.72 -9.97 -0.09
N GLU A 386 -35.56 -10.11 -1.11
CA GLU A 386 -35.44 -11.18 -2.11
C GLU A 386 -34.22 -11.02 -3.03
N ALA A 387 -33.76 -9.78 -3.24
CA ALA A 387 -32.62 -9.48 -4.10
C ALA A 387 -31.71 -8.44 -3.44
N LEU A 388 -30.45 -8.81 -3.16
CA LEU A 388 -29.45 -7.94 -2.56
C LEU A 388 -28.23 -7.83 -3.48
N ARG A 389 -27.93 -6.61 -3.94
CA ARG A 389 -26.79 -6.32 -4.82
C ARG A 389 -25.47 -6.50 -4.06
N ILE A 390 -24.52 -7.17 -4.71
CA ILE A 390 -23.14 -7.31 -4.25
C ILE A 390 -22.27 -6.31 -5.03
N ARG A 391 -21.38 -5.60 -4.35
CA ARG A 391 -20.47 -4.60 -4.92
C ARG A 391 -19.00 -4.95 -4.71
N ASP A 392 -18.12 -4.45 -5.58
CA ASP A 392 -16.66 -4.60 -5.47
C ASP A 392 -16.10 -3.96 -4.18
N LYS A 393 -16.67 -2.83 -3.77
CA LYS A 393 -16.38 -2.07 -2.54
C LYS A 393 -17.65 -1.38 -2.02
N PRO A 394 -17.66 -0.86 -0.79
CA PRO A 394 -18.74 0.00 -0.28
C PRO A 394 -19.07 1.11 -1.29
N ASN A 395 -20.37 1.24 -1.65
CA ASN A 395 -20.88 2.16 -2.67
C ASN A 395 -20.26 2.03 -4.09
N GLY A 396 -19.47 0.99 -4.38
CA GLY A 396 -18.79 0.78 -5.66
C GLY A 396 -19.66 0.19 -6.79
N SER A 397 -19.03 -0.42 -7.78
CA SER A 397 -19.71 -1.06 -8.92
C SER A 397 -20.46 -2.33 -8.50
N ILE A 398 -21.61 -2.62 -9.12
CA ILE A 398 -22.34 -3.87 -8.89
C ILE A 398 -21.59 -5.00 -9.59
N VAL A 399 -21.14 -6.01 -8.83
CA VAL A 399 -20.41 -7.20 -9.34
C VAL A 399 -21.21 -8.50 -9.21
N GLY A 400 -22.37 -8.46 -8.53
CA GLY A 400 -23.25 -9.61 -8.41
C GLY A 400 -24.55 -9.29 -7.68
N ALA A 401 -25.34 -10.32 -7.41
CA ALA A 401 -26.50 -10.23 -6.53
C ALA A 401 -26.76 -11.56 -5.83
N ILE A 402 -27.11 -11.50 -4.55
CA ILE A 402 -27.83 -12.56 -3.85
C ILE A 402 -29.29 -12.49 -4.33
N ARG A 403 -29.88 -13.63 -4.69
CA ARG A 403 -31.31 -13.77 -5.01
C ARG A 403 -31.88 -14.96 -4.25
N GLU A 404 -32.91 -14.73 -3.44
CA GLU A 404 -33.46 -15.72 -2.50
C GLU A 404 -34.98 -15.65 -2.49
N ARG A 405 -35.65 -16.80 -2.56
CA ARG A 405 -37.11 -16.91 -2.52
C ARG A 405 -37.64 -16.61 -1.11
N GLU A 406 -38.85 -16.07 -1.03
CA GLU A 406 -39.58 -15.92 0.23
C GLU A 406 -39.62 -17.26 1.01
N GLY A 407 -39.48 -17.19 2.34
CA GLY A 407 -39.37 -18.37 3.22
C GLY A 407 -38.01 -19.08 3.25
N HIS A 408 -37.13 -18.91 2.25
CA HIS A 408 -35.86 -19.65 2.15
C HIS A 408 -34.63 -18.72 2.12
N LYS A 409 -34.13 -18.33 3.30
CA LYS A 409 -32.94 -17.48 3.47
C LYS A 409 -31.70 -18.29 3.86
N ASN A 410 -30.64 -18.16 3.07
CA ASN A 410 -29.32 -18.72 3.37
C ASN A 410 -28.60 -17.86 4.42
N LYS A 411 -27.61 -18.47 5.07
CA LYS A 411 -26.73 -17.79 6.03
C LYS A 411 -25.42 -17.40 5.35
N TYR A 412 -25.02 -16.16 5.52
CA TYR A 412 -23.79 -15.59 4.96
C TYR A 412 -22.88 -15.12 6.09
N THR A 413 -21.58 -15.43 6.05
CA THR A 413 -20.64 -14.91 7.06
C THR A 413 -20.10 -13.56 6.61
N ILE A 414 -20.20 -12.55 7.47
CA ILE A 414 -19.52 -11.25 7.34
C ILE A 414 -18.16 -11.35 8.03
N VAL A 415 -17.10 -10.94 7.32
CA VAL A 415 -15.71 -10.98 7.81
C VAL A 415 -15.06 -9.60 7.93
N GLU A 416 -15.80 -8.55 7.58
CA GLU A 416 -15.37 -7.14 7.67
C GLU A 416 -16.62 -6.26 7.61
N GLU A 417 -16.67 -5.18 8.39
CA GLU A 417 -17.68 -4.11 8.28
C GLU A 417 -17.02 -2.79 7.90
N GLN A 418 -17.66 -2.03 7.01
CA GLN A 418 -17.25 -0.66 6.68
C GLN A 418 -18.47 0.17 6.29
N ASN A 419 -18.78 1.22 7.07
CA ASN A 419 -19.79 2.24 6.74
C ASN A 419 -21.18 1.66 6.33
N GLY A 420 -21.68 0.66 7.06
CA GLY A 420 -22.96 -0.01 6.78
C GLY A 420 -22.90 -1.11 5.70
N TRP A 421 -21.70 -1.43 5.19
CA TRP A 421 -21.46 -2.55 4.27
C TRP A 421 -20.72 -3.69 4.98
N GLY A 422 -21.06 -4.93 4.62
CA GLY A 422 -20.41 -6.13 5.14
C GLY A 422 -19.77 -6.93 4.01
N ARG A 423 -18.51 -7.34 4.20
CA ARG A 423 -17.78 -8.16 3.23
C ARG A 423 -18.13 -9.64 3.43
N LEU A 424 -18.62 -10.27 2.37
CA LEU A 424 -18.94 -11.70 2.37
C LEU A 424 -17.67 -12.56 2.47
N LYS A 425 -17.67 -13.54 3.38
CA LYS A 425 -16.60 -14.55 3.52
C LYS A 425 -16.33 -15.36 2.25
N SER A 426 -17.33 -15.48 1.38
CA SER A 426 -17.17 -16.12 0.05
C SER A 426 -16.27 -15.34 -0.90
N GLY A 427 -15.92 -14.09 -0.59
CA GLY A 427 -15.15 -13.21 -1.48
C GLY A 427 -15.97 -12.62 -2.63
N ALA A 428 -17.27 -12.91 -2.72
CA ALA A 428 -18.14 -12.40 -3.79
C ALA A 428 -18.27 -10.86 -3.81
N GLY A 429 -17.98 -10.20 -2.69
CA GLY A 429 -17.94 -8.74 -2.56
C GLY A 429 -18.63 -8.24 -1.29
N TRP A 430 -19.04 -6.98 -1.33
CA TRP A 430 -19.70 -6.25 -0.24
C TRP A 430 -21.20 -6.18 -0.45
N ILE A 431 -21.97 -6.40 0.61
CA ILE A 431 -23.43 -6.22 0.64
C ILE A 431 -23.80 -5.15 1.66
N SER A 432 -24.91 -4.45 1.42
CA SER A 432 -25.42 -3.48 2.41
C SER A 432 -26.05 -4.24 3.59
N LEU A 433 -25.56 -3.97 4.79
CA LEU A 433 -26.05 -4.58 6.03
C LEU A 433 -27.42 -4.05 6.44
N GLU A 434 -27.87 -2.94 5.86
CA GLU A 434 -29.23 -2.41 6.01
C GLU A 434 -30.31 -3.43 5.58
N PHE A 435 -29.95 -4.35 4.69
CA PHE A 435 -30.82 -5.43 4.18
C PHE A 435 -30.44 -6.81 4.73
N CYS A 436 -29.83 -6.84 5.93
CA CYS A 436 -29.33 -8.04 6.59
C CYS A 436 -29.77 -8.08 8.07
N LYS A 437 -29.89 -9.28 8.64
CA LYS A 437 -30.05 -9.49 10.09
C LYS A 437 -29.01 -10.48 10.61
N LYS A 438 -28.34 -10.17 11.72
CA LYS A 438 -27.37 -11.10 12.35
C LYS A 438 -28.08 -12.35 12.85
N THR A 439 -27.49 -13.52 12.54
CA THR A 439 -28.05 -14.83 12.88
C THR A 439 -27.65 -15.19 14.30
N GLY A 440 -28.65 -15.36 15.18
CA GLY A 440 -28.43 -15.63 16.60
C GLY A 440 -28.59 -14.40 17.50
N GLU A 441 -28.79 -13.21 16.94
CA GLU A 441 -29.38 -12.11 17.71
C GLU A 441 -30.85 -12.41 17.97
N THR A 442 -31.15 -12.85 19.19
CA THR A 442 -32.36 -12.37 19.87
C THR A 442 -32.27 -10.86 19.89
N THR A 443 -33.04 -10.21 19.03
CA THR A 443 -33.27 -8.78 19.12
C THR A 443 -33.79 -8.51 20.53
N GLU A 444 -33.01 -7.81 21.36
CA GLU A 444 -33.58 -7.11 22.50
C GLU A 444 -34.74 -6.30 21.95
N ALA A 445 -35.94 -6.57 22.47
CA ALA A 445 -37.14 -5.95 21.94
C ALA A 445 -36.99 -4.44 22.13
N PHE A 446 -36.98 -3.69 21.03
CA PHE A 446 -36.85 -2.24 21.06
C PHE A 446 -37.84 -1.69 22.07
N VAL A 447 -37.33 -1.13 23.17
CA VAL A 447 -38.18 -0.66 24.28
C VAL A 447 -38.85 0.63 23.83
N PRO A 448 -40.18 0.65 23.62
CA PRO A 448 -40.84 1.83 23.09
C PRO A 448 -40.77 2.97 24.09
N TYR A 449 -40.41 4.17 23.64
CA TYR A 449 -40.34 5.36 24.48
C TYR A 449 -41.13 6.51 23.88
N LEU A 450 -41.44 7.50 24.72
CA LEU A 450 -42.22 8.67 24.34
C LEU A 450 -41.31 9.83 23.90
N ILE A 451 -41.74 10.57 22.88
CA ILE A 451 -41.14 11.85 22.48
C ILE A 451 -42.20 12.95 22.45
N THR A 452 -41.77 14.20 22.55
CA THR A 452 -42.53 15.39 22.14
C THR A 452 -41.79 16.08 20.99
N THR A 453 -42.51 16.74 20.08
CA THR A 453 -41.87 17.50 18.99
C THR A 453 -41.30 18.83 19.49
N THR A 454 -40.24 19.32 18.86
CA THR A 454 -39.65 20.65 19.13
C THR A 454 -40.04 21.70 18.09
N THR A 455 -40.90 21.35 17.14
CA THR A 455 -41.36 22.19 16.02
C THR A 455 -42.88 22.12 15.90
N ASP A 456 -43.51 23.11 15.30
CA ASP A 456 -44.97 23.12 15.09
C ASP A 456 -45.40 22.28 13.88
N VAL A 457 -44.48 21.97 12.97
CA VAL A 457 -44.75 21.08 11.82
C VAL A 457 -43.59 20.11 11.63
N LEU A 458 -43.85 18.82 11.86
CA LEU A 458 -42.87 17.74 11.66
C LEU A 458 -43.34 16.79 10.56
N ASN A 459 -42.58 16.69 9.47
CA ASN A 459 -42.92 15.83 8.34
C ASN A 459 -42.81 14.34 8.72
N ILE A 460 -43.83 13.55 8.32
CA ILE A 460 -43.81 12.09 8.40
C ILE A 460 -43.43 11.52 7.03
N ARG A 461 -42.50 10.58 6.99
CA ARG A 461 -41.99 9.93 5.77
C ARG A 461 -42.27 8.43 5.74
N LYS A 462 -42.40 7.86 4.53
CA LYS A 462 -42.66 6.42 4.31
C LYS A 462 -41.51 5.55 4.84
N THR A 463 -40.29 6.05 4.69
CA THR A 463 -39.02 5.47 5.15
C THR A 463 -38.10 6.60 5.64
N PRO A 464 -37.03 6.30 6.39
CA PRO A 464 -35.96 7.27 6.67
C PRO A 464 -35.50 7.97 5.39
N ASN A 465 -35.47 9.32 5.39
CA ASN A 465 -35.18 10.17 4.23
C ASN A 465 -36.09 10.00 2.98
N GLY A 466 -37.12 9.14 3.02
CA GLY A 466 -37.99 8.83 1.88
C GLY A 466 -39.09 9.85 1.59
N GLU A 467 -40.07 9.46 0.79
CA GLU A 467 -41.23 10.29 0.42
C GLU A 467 -42.00 10.77 1.65
N LYS A 468 -42.48 12.02 1.62
CA LYS A 468 -43.38 12.58 2.64
C LYS A 468 -44.77 11.96 2.47
N VAL A 469 -45.28 11.33 3.53
CA VAL A 469 -46.62 10.71 3.59
C VAL A 469 -47.58 11.44 4.52
N GLY A 470 -47.08 12.35 5.35
CA GLY A 470 -47.90 13.15 6.25
C GLY A 470 -47.12 14.26 6.96
N ALA A 471 -47.76 14.90 7.92
CA ALA A 471 -47.10 15.79 8.88
C ALA A 471 -47.84 15.78 10.20
N ILE A 472 -47.09 15.73 11.31
CA ILE A 472 -47.57 16.17 12.62
C ILE A 472 -47.67 17.71 12.55
N ARG A 473 -48.77 18.25 13.05
CA ARG A 473 -49.00 19.70 13.17
C ARG A 473 -49.50 19.99 14.58
N GLU A 474 -48.75 20.78 15.32
CA GLU A 474 -49.01 21.07 16.74
C GLU A 474 -48.97 22.58 16.96
N LYS A 475 -49.75 23.07 17.92
CA LYS A 475 -49.72 24.49 18.30
C LYS A 475 -48.55 24.75 19.23
N GLU A 476 -48.01 25.97 19.17
CA GLU A 476 -47.00 26.45 20.12
C GLU A 476 -47.51 26.26 21.57
N GLY A 477 -46.62 25.80 22.46
CA GLY A 477 -46.96 25.45 23.85
C GLY A 477 -47.70 24.11 24.06
N HIS A 478 -48.30 23.50 23.04
CA HIS A 478 -49.09 22.26 23.16
C HIS A 478 -48.51 21.11 22.34
N LYS A 479 -47.57 20.36 22.92
CA LYS A 479 -46.90 19.20 22.30
C LYS A 479 -47.45 17.88 22.83
N ASN A 480 -47.96 17.04 21.94
CA ASN A 480 -48.44 15.69 22.28
C ASN A 480 -47.25 14.73 22.46
N LYS A 481 -47.46 13.67 23.23
CA LYS A 481 -46.49 12.57 23.35
C LYS A 481 -46.73 11.53 22.25
N TYR A 482 -45.68 11.16 21.53
CA TYR A 482 -45.69 10.12 20.50
C TYR A 482 -44.81 8.95 20.90
N THR A 483 -45.27 7.71 20.72
CA THR A 483 -44.45 6.52 21.00
C THR A 483 -43.62 6.14 19.78
N ILE A 484 -42.30 6.06 19.95
CA ILE A 484 -41.38 5.46 18.99
C ILE A 484 -41.31 3.95 19.25
N VAL A 485 -41.30 3.14 18.18
CA VAL A 485 -41.23 1.65 18.25
C VAL A 485 -40.11 1.04 17.41
N GLU A 486 -39.33 1.86 16.72
CA GLU A 486 -38.14 1.48 15.96
C GLU A 486 -37.30 2.75 15.76
N GLU A 487 -35.97 2.65 15.85
CA GLU A 487 -35.03 3.71 15.47
C GLU A 487 -34.15 3.26 14.31
N LYS A 488 -33.88 4.18 13.37
CA LYS A 488 -32.95 3.93 12.26
C LYS A 488 -32.33 5.24 11.77
N ASN A 489 -31.01 5.39 11.90
CA ASN A 489 -30.22 6.50 11.34
C ASN A 489 -30.79 7.91 11.66
N GLY A 490 -31.18 8.16 12.92
CA GLY A 490 -31.76 9.44 13.36
C GLY A 490 -33.27 9.60 13.10
N TRP A 491 -33.95 8.56 12.60
CA TRP A 491 -35.40 8.52 12.42
C TRP A 491 -36.06 7.59 13.42
N GLY A 492 -37.25 7.98 13.91
CA GLY A 492 -38.09 7.16 14.77
C GLY A 492 -39.38 6.76 14.06
N ARG A 493 -39.74 5.48 14.13
CA ARG A 493 -41.02 4.95 13.60
C ARG A 493 -42.13 5.13 14.64
N LEU A 494 -43.22 5.79 14.25
CA LEU A 494 -44.39 6.01 15.11
C LEU A 494 -45.14 4.69 15.36
N LYS A 495 -45.53 4.43 16.62
CA LYS A 495 -46.38 3.29 17.02
C LYS A 495 -47.73 3.24 16.28
N SER A 496 -48.23 4.38 15.82
CA SER A 496 -49.46 4.49 15.03
C SER A 496 -49.35 3.91 13.61
N GLY A 497 -48.15 3.54 13.15
CA GLY A 497 -47.93 3.07 11.78
C GLY A 497 -47.92 4.18 10.71
N ALA A 498 -48.14 5.43 11.09
CA ALA A 498 -48.22 6.56 10.14
C ALA A 498 -46.90 6.84 9.38
N GLY A 499 -45.76 6.35 9.89
CA GLY A 499 -44.46 6.42 9.23
C GLY A 499 -43.32 6.81 10.18
N TRP A 500 -42.29 7.40 9.58
CA TRP A 500 -41.04 7.81 10.24
C TRP A 500 -40.95 9.32 10.40
N ILE A 501 -40.47 9.79 11.55
CA ILE A 501 -40.18 11.20 11.84
C ILE A 501 -38.71 11.40 12.17
N SER A 502 -38.15 12.58 11.88
CA SER A 502 -36.76 12.90 12.26
C SER A 502 -36.70 13.19 13.76
N LEU A 503 -35.80 12.50 14.46
CA LEU A 503 -35.61 12.64 15.90
C LEU A 503 -34.84 13.92 16.27
N GLU A 504 -34.18 14.55 15.31
CA GLU A 504 -33.56 15.88 15.45
C GLU A 504 -34.56 16.95 15.92
N PHE A 505 -35.81 16.83 15.48
CA PHE A 505 -36.92 17.73 15.85
C PHE A 505 -37.80 17.16 16.97
N CYS A 506 -37.23 16.30 17.81
CA CYS A 506 -37.90 15.63 18.92
C CYS A 506 -37.06 15.74 20.20
N LYS A 507 -37.73 15.67 21.36
CA LYS A 507 -37.08 15.42 22.66
C LYS A 507 -37.70 14.17 23.27
N LYS A 508 -36.89 13.32 23.93
CA LYS A 508 -37.44 12.24 24.75
C LYS A 508 -38.29 12.85 25.86
N ALA A 509 -39.54 12.43 25.93
CA ALA A 509 -40.45 12.85 26.98
C ALA A 509 -40.12 12.07 28.26
N SER A 510 -40.07 12.78 29.38
CA SER A 510 -40.11 12.19 30.72
C SER A 510 -41.38 11.37 30.93
#